data_AF-A0A3A6KNC9-F1
#
_entry.id   AF-A0A3A6KNC9-F1
#
_cell.length_a   1.000
_cell.length_b   1.000
_cell.length_c   1.000
_cell.angle_alpha   90.00
_cell.angle_beta   90.00
_cell.angle_gamma   90.00
#
_symmetry.space_group_name_H-M   'P 1'
#
loop_
_entity.id
_entity.type
_entity.pdbx_description
1 polymer ?
#
loop_
_entity_poly.entity_id
_entity_poly.type
_entity_poly.pdbx_seq_one_letter_code
_entity_poly.pdbx_strand_id
1 'polypeptide(L)'
;MKRITNWIKHEYRIAEDTDKPTYRDYFIIKFLFWFICIPLTACLWALFSIVLSLIFPLLNDTVNTFIIASILAILMMLFVCPLLELVYKNAHYDL
;
A
#
# COMPACT_ATOMS: atom_id res chain seq x y z
N MET A 1 3.60 -7.89 -21.89
CA MET A 1 2.60 -6.83 -21.62
C MET A 1 1.18 -7.37 -21.48
N LYS A 2 0.56 -8.01 -22.50
CA LYS A 2 -0.84 -8.53 -22.40
C LYS A 2 -1.14 -9.35 -21.14
N ARG A 3 -0.20 -10.20 -20.71
CA ARG A 3 -0.35 -11.05 -19.51
C ARG A 3 -0.48 -10.25 -18.21
N ILE A 4 0.30 -9.19 -18.04
CA ILE A 4 0.25 -8.33 -16.84
C ILE A 4 -1.04 -7.53 -16.85
N THR A 5 -1.42 -6.94 -17.99
CA THR A 5 -2.67 -6.19 -18.11
C THR A 5 -3.89 -7.07 -17.85
N ASN A 6 -3.90 -8.32 -18.33
CA ASN A 6 -4.98 -9.26 -18.06
C ASN A 6 -5.04 -9.65 -16.58
N TRP A 7 -3.88 -9.81 -15.93
CA TRP A 7 -3.83 -10.06 -14.49
C TRP A 7 -4.36 -8.86 -13.69
N ILE A 8 -3.96 -7.63 -14.03
CA ILE A 8 -4.50 -6.42 -13.38
C ILE A 8 -6.03 -6.33 -13.54
N LYS A 9 -6.56 -6.64 -14.73
CA LYS A 9 -8.02 -6.69 -14.96
C LYS A 9 -8.70 -7.81 -14.16
N HIS A 10 -7.99 -8.90 -13.90
CA HIS A 10 -8.48 -9.99 -13.05
C HIS A 10 -8.58 -9.53 -11.59
N GLU A 11 -7.52 -8.92 -11.06
CA GLU A 11 -7.51 -8.38 -9.70
C GLU A 11 -8.57 -7.29 -9.49
N TYR A 12 -8.79 -6.45 -10.51
CA TYR A 12 -9.86 -5.45 -10.46
C TYR A 12 -11.25 -6.10 -10.34
N ARG A 13 -11.50 -7.19 -11.08
CA ARG A 13 -12.76 -7.94 -10.99
C ARG A 13 -12.93 -8.65 -9.64
N ILE A 14 -11.85 -9.15 -9.05
CA ILE A 14 -11.83 -9.67 -7.66
C ILE A 14 -12.16 -8.54 -6.67
N ALA A 15 -11.61 -7.34 -6.87
CA ALA A 15 -11.91 -6.19 -6.03
C ALA A 15 -13.37 -5.74 -6.12
N GLU A 16 -14.03 -5.93 -7.26
CA GLU A 16 -15.48 -5.71 -7.43
C GLU A 16 -16.35 -6.90 -7.00
N ASP A 17 -15.76 -7.96 -6.44
CA ASP A 17 -16.45 -9.20 -6.05
C ASP A 17 -17.17 -9.89 -7.24
N THR A 18 -16.70 -9.67 -8.47
CA THR A 18 -17.28 -10.22 -9.71
C THR A 18 -16.56 -11.46 -10.23
N ASP A 19 -15.35 -11.71 -9.75
CA ASP A 19 -14.54 -12.87 -10.10
C ASP A 19 -13.91 -13.45 -8.83
N LYS A 20 -13.56 -14.74 -8.85
CA LYS A 20 -13.00 -15.42 -7.69
C LYS A 20 -11.47 -15.45 -7.74
N PRO A 21 -10.80 -15.24 -6.60
CA PRO A 21 -9.36 -15.33 -6.53
C PRO A 21 -8.90 -16.79 -6.62
N THR A 22 -7.73 -17.01 -7.22
CA THR A 22 -7.04 -18.30 -7.18
C THR A 22 -5.93 -18.29 -6.14
N TYR A 23 -5.47 -19.47 -5.71
CA TYR A 23 -4.30 -19.58 -4.81
C TYR A 23 -3.07 -18.83 -5.34
N ARG A 24 -2.89 -18.83 -6.67
CA ARG A 24 -1.78 -18.12 -7.32
C ARG A 24 -1.91 -16.61 -7.16
N ASP A 25 -3.11 -16.06 -7.28
CA ASP A 25 -3.37 -14.62 -7.14
C ASP A 25 -3.07 -14.16 -5.72
N TYR A 26 -3.56 -14.92 -4.72
CA TYR A 26 -3.23 -14.71 -3.31
C TYR A 26 -1.71 -14.72 -3.04
N PHE A 27 -0.99 -15.71 -3.56
CA PHE A 27 0.46 -15.79 -3.38
C PHE A 27 1.17 -14.56 -3.96
N ILE A 28 0.78 -14.15 -5.17
CA ILE A 28 1.37 -12.98 -5.84
C ILE A 28 1.09 -11.71 -5.04
N ILE A 29 -0.16 -11.45 -4.67
CA ILE A 29 -0.52 -10.22 -3.96
C ILE A 29 0.10 -10.17 -2.57
N LYS A 30 0.11 -11.30 -1.85
CA LYS A 30 0.79 -11.39 -0.56
C LYS A 30 2.28 -11.09 -0.70
N PHE A 31 2.94 -11.60 -1.74
CA PHE A 31 4.33 -11.29 -2.03
C PHE A 31 4.53 -9.80 -2.32
N LEU A 32 3.72 -9.21 -3.22
CA LEU A 32 3.79 -7.78 -3.56
C LEU A 32 3.55 -6.90 -2.32
N PHE A 33 2.61 -7.27 -1.46
CA PHE A 33 2.31 -6.53 -0.24
C PHE A 33 3.50 -6.53 0.73
N TRP A 34 3.99 -7.71 1.10
CA TRP A 34 5.04 -7.82 2.12
C TRP A 34 6.42 -7.39 1.65
N PHE A 35 6.78 -7.68 0.40
CA PHE A 35 8.15 -7.45 -0.10
C PHE A 35 8.30 -6.19 -0.95
N ILE A 36 7.20 -5.57 -1.40
CA ILE A 36 7.28 -4.34 -2.20
C ILE A 36 6.55 -3.20 -1.50
N CYS A 37 5.28 -3.35 -1.14
CA CYS A 37 4.50 -2.26 -0.57
C CYS A 37 5.04 -1.81 0.80
N ILE A 38 5.26 -2.73 1.74
CA ILE A 38 5.77 -2.40 3.09
C ILE A 38 7.17 -1.77 3.03
N PRO A 39 8.17 -2.34 2.32
CA PRO A 39 9.48 -1.71 2.23
C PRO A 39 9.44 -0.36 1.51
N LEU A 40 8.65 -0.22 0.45
CA LEU A 40 8.51 1.05 -0.28
C LEU A 40 7.92 2.14 0.61
N THR A 41 6.87 1.83 1.38
CA THR A 41 6.25 2.79 2.30
C THR A 41 7.20 3.19 3.43
N ALA A 42 8.00 2.27 3.96
CA ALA A 42 9.05 2.58 4.93
C ALA A 42 10.13 3.50 4.33
N CYS A 43 10.59 3.23 3.10
CA CYS A 43 11.57 4.07 2.40
C CYS A 43 11.03 5.48 2.14
N LEU A 44 9.78 5.59 1.66
CA LEU A 44 9.12 6.88 1.44
C LEU A 44 8.98 7.66 2.74
N TRP A 45 8.67 6.99 3.85
CA TRP A 45 8.58 7.61 5.16
C TRP A 45 9.93 8.14 5.65
N ALA A 46 11.01 7.37 5.49
CA ALA A 46 12.36 7.81 5.85
C ALA A 46 12.78 9.05 5.03
N LEU A 47 12.57 9.02 3.71
CA LEU A 47 12.84 10.16 2.83
C LEU A 47 12.02 11.39 3.21
N PHE A 48 10.72 11.20 3.47
CA PHE A 48 9.83 12.28 3.88
C PHE A 48 10.28 12.93 5.18
N SER A 49 10.65 12.12 6.18
CA SER A 49 11.14 12.59 7.48
C SER A 49 12.44 13.41 7.34
N ILE A 50 13.36 12.98 6.47
CA ILE A 50 14.60 13.72 6.17
C ILE A 50 14.26 15.07 5.54
N VAL A 51 13.43 15.10 4.51
CA VAL A 51 13.03 16.35 3.83
C VAL A 51 12.36 17.30 4.82
N LEU A 52 11.50 16.80 5.69
CA LEU A 52 10.78 17.62 6.65
C LEU A 52 11.72 18.19 7.73
N SER A 53 12.72 17.43 8.16
CA SER A 53 13.76 17.92 9.08
C SER A 53 14.59 19.08 8.51
N LEU A 54 14.73 19.15 7.17
CA LEU A 54 15.42 20.24 6.48
C LEU A 54 14.55 21.50 6.32
N ILE A 55 13.23 21.33 6.20
CA ILE A 55 12.29 22.44 5.95
C ILE A 55 11.80 23.08 7.25
N PHE A 56 11.67 22.31 8.34
CA PHE A 56 11.06 22.76 9.59
C PHE A 56 12.01 22.86 10.79
N PRO A 57 13.24 23.40 10.69
CA PRO A 57 14.04 23.70 11.89
C PRO A 57 13.44 24.82 12.76
N LEU A 58 12.28 25.38 12.40
CA LEU A 58 11.71 26.60 12.98
C LEU A 58 10.30 26.45 13.63
N LEU A 59 9.67 25.27 13.58
CA LEU A 59 8.36 25.03 14.21
C LEU A 59 8.50 24.39 15.60
N ASN A 60 7.52 24.63 16.48
CA ASN A 60 7.38 23.91 17.76
C ASN A 60 7.24 22.39 17.50
N ASP A 61 8.02 21.58 18.23
CA ASP A 61 8.12 20.11 18.09
C ASP A 61 6.75 19.39 18.05
N THR A 62 5.78 19.89 18.81
CA THR A 62 4.42 19.33 18.89
C THR A 62 3.67 19.47 17.56
N VAL A 63 3.77 20.64 16.93
CA VAL A 63 3.08 20.93 15.65
C VAL A 63 3.74 20.15 14.52
N ASN A 64 5.08 20.07 14.54
CA ASN A 64 5.84 19.33 13.54
C ASN A 64 5.49 17.84 13.56
N THR A 65 5.44 17.24 14.76
CA THR A 65 5.07 15.84 14.95
C THR A 65 3.64 15.54 14.48
N PHE A 66 2.69 16.45 14.76
CA PHE A 66 1.30 16.30 14.31
C PHE A 66 1.17 16.33 12.78
N ILE A 67 1.88 17.25 12.11
CA ILE A 67 1.88 17.34 10.64
C ILE A 67 2.47 16.08 10.02
N ILE A 68 3.61 15.59 10.53
CA ILE A 68 4.25 14.35 10.05
C ILE A 68 3.29 13.16 10.21
N ALA A 69 2.66 13.02 11.39
CA ALA A 69 1.72 11.93 11.66
C ALA A 69 0.49 11.98 10.74
N SER A 70 -0.03 13.19 10.45
CA SER A 70 -1.18 13.38 9.57
C SER A 70 -0.85 12.97 8.12
N ILE A 71 0.32 13.38 7.62
CA ILE A 71 0.77 13.02 6.28
C ILE A 71 1.02 11.51 6.17
N LEU A 72 1.61 10.91 7.21
CA LEU A 72 1.77 9.46 7.28
C LEU A 72 0.42 8.73 7.23
N ALA A 73 -0.57 9.19 7.98
CA ALA A 73 -1.90 8.60 7.98
C ALA A 73 -2.55 8.64 6.58
N ILE A 74 -2.40 9.76 5.86
CA ILE A 74 -2.89 9.90 4.49
C ILE A 74 -2.17 8.92 3.54
N LEU A 75 -0.84 8.81 3.65
CA LEU A 75 -0.06 7.87 2.83
C LEU A 75 -0.47 6.41 3.09
N MET A 76 -0.67 6.05 4.36
CA MET A 76 -1.15 4.71 4.73
C MET A 76 -2.53 4.42 4.12
N MET A 77 -3.47 5.37 4.19
CA MET A 77 -4.80 5.22 3.58
C MET A 77 -4.75 5.08 2.06
N LEU A 78 -3.85 5.78 1.38
CA LEU A 78 -3.79 5.77 -0.09
C LEU A 78 -3.09 4.54 -0.65
N PHE A 79 -2.04 4.04 0.01
CA PHE A 79 -1.19 2.98 -0.56
C PHE A 79 -1.37 1.63 0.15
N VAL A 80 -1.46 1.61 1.48
CA VAL A 80 -1.46 0.36 2.24
C VAL A 80 -2.86 -0.20 2.36
N CYS A 81 -3.86 0.63 2.65
CA CYS A 81 -5.24 0.16 2.83
C CYS A 81 -5.83 -0.55 1.59
N PRO A 82 -5.73 -0.01 0.35
CA PRO A 82 -6.29 -0.68 -0.82
C PRO A 82 -5.60 -2.01 -1.13
N LEU A 83 -4.29 -2.08 -0.92
CA LEU A 83 -3.50 -3.29 -1.10
C LEU A 83 -3.80 -4.33 -0.01
N LEU A 84 -4.02 -3.90 1.23
CA LEU A 84 -4.43 -4.78 2.32
C LEU A 84 -5.82 -5.36 2.09
N GLU A 85 -6.76 -4.55 1.60
CA GLU A 85 -8.09 -5.02 1.19
C GLU A 85 -7.98 -6.04 0.06
N LEU A 86 -7.12 -5.79 -0.94
CA LEU A 86 -6.90 -6.72 -2.03
C LEU A 86 -6.29 -8.06 -1.54
N VAL A 87 -5.36 -8.03 -0.57
CA VAL A 87 -4.84 -9.22 0.12
C VAL A 87 -5.97 -9.98 0.81
N TYR A 88 -6.84 -9.27 1.53
CA TYR A 88 -7.97 -9.86 2.24
C TYR A 88 -8.95 -10.55 1.29
N LYS A 89 -9.37 -9.87 0.23
CA LYS A 89 -10.26 -10.45 -0.80
C LYS A 89 -9.62 -11.67 -1.43
N ASN A 90 -8.33 -11.59 -1.78
CA ASN A 90 -7.61 -12.71 -2.35
C ASN A 90 -7.41 -13.88 -1.40
N ALA A 91 -7.44 -13.69 -0.08
CA ALA A 91 -7.32 -14.78 0.90
C ALA A 91 -8.52 -15.76 0.87
N HIS A 92 -9.63 -15.37 0.23
CA HIS A 92 -10.85 -16.17 0.12
C HIS A 92 -10.89 -16.94 -1.21
N TYR A 93 -9.74 -17.49 -1.63
CA TYR A 93 -9.63 -18.26 -2.86
C TYR A 93 -10.32 -19.62 -2.72
N ASP A 94 -10.94 -20.09 -3.80
CA ASP A 94 -11.45 -21.46 -3.87
C ASP A 94 -10.25 -22.43 -3.92
N LEU A 95 -10.30 -23.49 -3.09
CA LEU A 95 -9.32 -24.58 -3.02
C LEU A 95 -9.53 -25.61 -4.12
#